data_AF-L7FKP3-F1
#
_entry.id   AF-L7FKP3-F1
#
_cell.length_a   1.000
_cell.length_b   1.000
_cell.length_c   1.000
_cell.angle_alpha   90.00
_cell.angle_beta   90.00
_cell.angle_gamma   90.00
#
_symmetry.space_group_name_H-M   'P 1'
#
loop_
_entity.id
_entity.type
_entity.pdbx_description
1 polymer ?
#
loop_
_entity_poly.entity_id
_entity_poly.type
_entity_poly.pdbx_seq_one_letter_code
_entity_poly.pdbx_strand_id
1 'polypeptide(L)'
;MMSTYEGCVVCKDGYMRSSDGKQCVRCDTSCKTCSNDGDCVVCSDGYYRTPNNNTKLCNPQKELNNCLNKTTTGCILCEGGFALNNNLCYKCGENCTTCDATFECLKCGDNNILKDRVCVHFSQIPNCISLENSLCWECADGYKLSDDKIECFANTNYGVVVGLPVVCVAVLVVIIITIVTIVFLFVLRKKDNKHTKNVCVFKMSRSNIMMTKLDGDILSNKNEISFGDEDDKICIETESRELLCVGNSSKSNMKIQITTKDKCNKYKIRTEPQIVTLKSGFACEFEVFITPYCTMDLSDEVMIVSLDLKGGKQNTTLVNIKALVEQSTRLDYDEIKTEKKLGEGSFGIVYKGTYRGNVVAVKKMKHVDNSNDEIGMIEFTKEVEMLDKFRSEYIVHFYGAVFIQNKVCMVTEFAQYGSLQDLIKHKTNDEVDMKMRVKMMRDASKGILYLHENGILHRDIKPDNILVFSFDLNDKVNAKLTDFGSARNVNLLMTNMTFTKGIGTPVYMAPEVLKKEKYTKSADIFSFGVTMYEVFGWTNVYPLDAFKFPWKIAEFVMSGKRLERKENIQEKLYENIQMCWAQEKANRASIDNIINELAL
;
A
#
# COMPACT_ATOMS: atom_id res chain seq x y z
N MET A 1 -93.12 -64.30 80.07
CA MET A 1 -93.27 -63.29 81.14
C MET A 1 -93.65 -61.99 80.45
N MET A 2 -94.40 -61.13 81.14
CA MET A 2 -94.19 -59.67 81.07
C MET A 2 -95.11 -58.80 80.20
N SER A 3 -95.96 -59.32 79.34
CA SER A 3 -95.69 -59.21 77.90
C SER A 3 -96.96 -58.74 77.20
N THR A 4 -96.97 -57.78 76.27
CA THR A 4 -98.08 -57.58 75.28
C THR A 4 -97.78 -56.37 74.37
N TYR A 5 -97.09 -56.52 73.24
CA TYR A 5 -97.08 -55.42 72.26
C TYR A 5 -98.34 -55.53 71.40
N GLU A 6 -99.40 -54.80 71.76
CA GLU A 6 -100.50 -54.53 70.82
C GLU A 6 -100.02 -53.49 69.79
N GLY A 7 -99.13 -53.91 68.89
CA GLY A 7 -98.74 -53.08 67.77
C GLY A 7 -97.51 -53.58 67.02
N CYS A 8 -97.51 -53.37 65.71
CA CYS A 8 -96.46 -53.84 64.81
C CYS A 8 -95.22 -52.90 64.83
N VAL A 9 -94.02 -53.48 64.99
CA VAL A 9 -92.74 -52.73 65.06
C VAL A 9 -92.11 -52.52 63.67
N VAL A 10 -92.23 -53.52 62.78
CA VAL A 10 -91.71 -53.46 61.41
C VAL A 10 -92.81 -53.95 60.48
N CYS A 11 -93.21 -53.09 59.54
CA CYS A 11 -94.17 -53.46 58.52
C CYS A 11 -93.47 -54.18 57.36
N LYS A 12 -94.17 -55.12 56.72
CA LYS A 12 -93.69 -55.75 55.49
C LYS A 12 -93.68 -54.73 54.36
N ASP A 13 -92.86 -54.97 53.35
CA ASP A 13 -92.84 -54.18 52.12
C ASP A 13 -94.26 -53.99 51.55
N GLY A 14 -94.57 -52.76 51.15
CA GLY A 14 -95.90 -52.34 50.72
C GLY A 14 -96.82 -51.89 51.85
N TYR A 15 -96.34 -51.87 53.11
CA TYR A 15 -97.07 -51.32 54.26
C TYR A 15 -96.17 -50.37 55.06
N MET A 16 -96.74 -49.27 55.53
CA MET A 16 -96.12 -48.33 56.46
C MET A 16 -96.80 -48.38 57.82
N ARG A 17 -96.10 -47.93 58.85
CA ARG A 17 -96.67 -47.88 60.19
C ARG A 17 -97.71 -46.75 60.29
N SER A 18 -98.87 -47.03 60.87
CA SER A 18 -99.87 -46.00 61.14
C SER A 18 -99.30 -44.92 62.08
N SER A 19 -99.85 -43.71 62.02
CA SER A 19 -99.39 -42.57 62.83
C SER A 19 -99.50 -42.80 64.35
N ASP A 20 -100.39 -43.68 64.80
CA ASP A 20 -100.52 -44.11 66.20
C ASP A 20 -99.58 -45.28 66.58
N GLY A 21 -98.86 -45.84 65.61
CA GLY A 21 -97.87 -46.89 65.80
C GLY A 21 -98.42 -48.29 66.04
N LYS A 22 -99.74 -48.49 65.95
CA LYS A 22 -100.41 -49.73 66.35
C LYS A 22 -100.65 -50.70 65.19
N GLN A 23 -100.75 -50.21 63.97
CA GLN A 23 -101.08 -51.03 62.79
C GLN A 23 -100.14 -50.74 61.62
N CYS A 24 -100.11 -51.66 60.67
CA CYS A 24 -99.47 -51.43 59.38
C CYS A 24 -100.56 -51.10 58.36
N VAL A 25 -100.54 -49.87 57.84
CA VAL A 25 -101.43 -49.42 56.78
C VAL A 25 -100.73 -49.59 55.44
N ARG A 26 -101.48 -49.97 54.41
CA ARG A 26 -100.90 -50.23 53.09
C ARG A 26 -100.35 -48.94 52.52
N CYS A 27 -99.17 -49.02 51.91
CA CYS A 27 -98.64 -47.95 51.07
C CYS A 27 -99.62 -47.64 49.93
N ASP A 28 -99.53 -46.43 49.40
CA ASP A 28 -100.27 -46.07 48.19
C ASP A 28 -100.00 -47.08 47.05
N THR A 29 -100.98 -47.29 46.19
CA THR A 29 -100.89 -48.33 45.14
C THR A 29 -99.78 -48.05 44.13
N SER A 30 -99.38 -46.79 43.97
CA SER A 30 -98.23 -46.40 43.15
C SER A 30 -96.87 -46.84 43.72
N CYS A 31 -96.83 -47.29 44.99
CA CYS A 31 -95.62 -47.61 45.74
C CYS A 31 -95.48 -49.08 46.06
N LYS A 32 -94.30 -49.62 45.74
CA LYS A 32 -93.90 -50.97 46.17
C LYS A 32 -93.41 -50.92 47.61
N THR A 33 -92.65 -49.90 47.96
CA THR A 33 -92.26 -49.58 49.35
C THR A 33 -92.38 -48.08 49.58
N CYS A 34 -92.81 -47.71 50.78
CA CYS A 34 -92.96 -46.32 51.19
C CYS A 34 -92.36 -46.11 52.59
N SER A 35 -91.95 -44.88 52.86
CA SER A 35 -91.47 -44.44 54.17
C SER A 35 -92.64 -44.30 55.14
N ASN A 36 -92.33 -44.18 56.44
CA ASN A 36 -93.36 -43.98 57.46
C ASN A 36 -94.13 -42.65 57.31
N ASP A 37 -93.58 -41.67 56.58
CA ASP A 37 -94.25 -40.39 56.28
C ASP A 37 -95.08 -40.43 54.99
N GLY A 38 -95.30 -41.63 54.46
CA GLY A 38 -96.07 -41.90 53.24
C GLY A 38 -95.33 -41.60 51.93
N ASP A 39 -94.02 -41.35 51.99
CA ASP A 39 -93.24 -41.01 50.80
C ASP A 39 -92.74 -42.28 50.09
N CYS A 40 -92.95 -42.35 48.78
CA CYS A 40 -92.67 -43.52 47.98
C CYS A 40 -91.17 -43.72 47.74
N VAL A 41 -90.60 -44.78 48.30
CA VAL A 41 -89.16 -45.05 48.17
C VAL A 41 -88.87 -45.84 46.89
N VAL A 42 -89.69 -46.86 46.61
CA VAL A 42 -89.59 -47.64 45.36
C VAL A 42 -90.97 -47.72 44.73
N CYS A 43 -91.08 -47.31 43.47
CA CYS A 43 -92.34 -47.35 42.73
C CYS A 43 -92.75 -48.79 42.40
N SER A 44 -94.06 -49.04 42.41
CA SER A 44 -94.65 -50.26 41.86
C SER A 44 -94.49 -50.34 40.35
N ASP A 45 -94.57 -51.55 39.81
CA ASP A 45 -94.52 -51.78 38.37
C ASP A 45 -95.67 -51.00 37.67
N GLY A 46 -95.34 -50.27 36.62
CA GLY A 46 -96.26 -49.34 35.93
C GLY A 46 -96.24 -47.89 36.44
N TYR A 47 -95.50 -47.60 37.52
CA TYR A 47 -95.29 -46.25 38.05
C TYR A 47 -93.81 -45.88 38.04
N TYR A 48 -93.49 -44.59 38.11
CA TYR A 48 -92.12 -44.08 38.12
C TYR A 48 -91.93 -42.85 39.00
N ARG A 49 -90.68 -42.62 39.40
CA ARG A 49 -90.26 -41.40 40.09
C ARG A 49 -88.88 -40.99 39.60
N THR A 50 -88.77 -39.78 39.05
CA THR A 50 -87.49 -39.23 38.63
C THR A 50 -86.73 -38.67 39.84
N PRO A 51 -85.39 -38.51 39.75
CA PRO A 51 -84.58 -37.97 40.84
C PRO A 51 -85.04 -36.58 41.34
N ASN A 52 -85.63 -35.77 40.45
CA ASN A 52 -86.10 -34.42 40.74
C ASN A 52 -87.62 -34.36 41.01
N ASN A 53 -88.29 -35.50 41.25
CA ASN A 53 -89.72 -35.50 41.49
C ASN A 53 -90.06 -35.03 42.91
N ASN A 54 -90.72 -33.88 42.99
CA ASN A 54 -91.09 -33.22 44.25
C ASN A 54 -92.36 -33.79 44.91
N THR A 55 -93.07 -34.73 44.28
CA THR A 55 -94.26 -35.36 44.88
C THR A 55 -93.87 -36.56 45.73
N LYS A 56 -94.63 -36.79 46.82
CA LYS A 56 -94.43 -37.95 47.70
C LYS A 56 -94.81 -39.30 47.07
N LEU A 57 -95.48 -39.29 45.91
CA LEU A 57 -96.01 -40.49 45.25
C LEU A 57 -95.36 -40.71 43.88
N CYS A 58 -95.36 -41.95 43.41
CA CYS A 58 -94.88 -42.25 42.07
C CYS A 58 -95.95 -41.93 41.03
N ASN A 59 -95.53 -41.35 39.90
CA ASN A 59 -96.41 -40.99 38.80
C ASN A 59 -96.62 -42.19 37.88
N PRO A 60 -97.78 -42.34 37.21
CA PRO A 60 -98.00 -43.41 36.25
C PRO A 60 -97.04 -43.35 35.05
N GLN A 61 -96.40 -44.46 34.67
CA GLN A 61 -95.48 -44.52 33.51
C GLN A 61 -96.14 -44.16 32.17
N LYS A 62 -97.47 -44.22 32.08
CA LYS A 62 -98.21 -43.72 30.90
C LYS A 62 -97.94 -42.24 30.61
N GLU A 63 -97.55 -41.45 31.62
CA GLU A 63 -97.25 -40.02 31.48
C GLU A 63 -95.84 -39.73 30.93
N LEU A 64 -94.96 -40.75 30.85
CA LEU A 64 -93.67 -40.65 30.16
C LEU A 64 -93.88 -40.61 28.64
N ASN A 65 -94.19 -39.43 28.11
CA ASN A 65 -94.38 -39.23 26.67
C ASN A 65 -93.04 -39.30 25.92
N ASN A 66 -93.08 -39.82 24.69
CA ASN A 66 -91.93 -39.91 23.78
C ASN A 66 -90.74 -40.74 24.33
N CYS A 67 -91.06 -41.71 25.19
CA CYS A 67 -90.10 -42.60 25.83
C CYS A 67 -90.28 -44.02 25.32
N LEU A 68 -89.24 -44.58 24.70
CA LEU A 68 -89.24 -45.94 24.19
C LEU A 68 -89.10 -46.98 25.31
N ASN A 69 -88.31 -46.68 26.34
CA ASN A 69 -88.06 -47.62 27.43
C ASN A 69 -88.34 -46.98 28.80
N LYS A 70 -89.48 -47.37 29.37
CA LYS A 70 -90.05 -46.82 30.62
C LYS A 70 -89.68 -47.72 31.79
N THR A 71 -89.13 -47.12 32.84
CA THR A 71 -88.70 -47.82 34.06
C THR A 71 -89.26 -47.13 35.30
N THR A 72 -89.12 -47.77 36.47
CA THR A 72 -89.59 -47.22 37.75
C THR A 72 -88.85 -45.96 38.20
N THR A 73 -87.74 -45.60 37.57
CA THR A 73 -87.01 -44.33 37.81
C THR A 73 -87.26 -43.27 36.74
N GLY A 74 -88.11 -43.56 35.75
CA GLY A 74 -88.43 -42.70 34.62
C GLY A 74 -88.02 -43.31 33.29
N CYS A 75 -87.84 -42.47 32.28
CA CYS A 75 -87.35 -42.91 30.98
C CYS A 75 -85.84 -43.17 30.99
N ILE A 76 -85.39 -44.17 30.23
CA ILE A 76 -83.95 -44.41 29.98
C ILE A 76 -83.57 -44.28 28.51
N LEU A 77 -84.54 -44.30 27.59
CA LEU A 77 -84.29 -44.12 26.16
C LEU A 77 -85.47 -43.41 25.49
N CYS A 78 -85.19 -42.28 24.84
CA CYS A 78 -86.19 -41.47 24.16
C CYS A 78 -86.40 -41.88 22.70
N GLU A 79 -87.55 -41.53 22.14
CA GLU A 79 -87.81 -41.61 20.70
C GLU A 79 -86.90 -40.64 19.92
N GLY A 80 -86.65 -40.94 18.64
CA GLY A 80 -85.82 -40.08 17.77
C GLY A 80 -86.36 -38.65 17.71
N GLY A 81 -85.47 -37.66 17.77
CA GLY A 81 -85.84 -36.23 17.88
C GLY A 81 -86.09 -35.76 19.32
N PHE A 82 -85.86 -36.59 20.34
CA PHE A 82 -85.91 -36.22 21.75
C PHE A 82 -84.63 -36.65 22.49
N ALA A 83 -84.15 -35.83 23.42
CA ALA A 83 -83.00 -36.14 24.27
C ALA A 83 -83.44 -36.40 25.71
N LEU A 84 -82.71 -37.32 26.36
CA LEU A 84 -82.96 -37.72 27.75
C LEU A 84 -82.29 -36.74 28.70
N ASN A 85 -83.06 -36.16 29.62
CA ASN A 85 -82.54 -35.34 30.71
C ASN A 85 -83.33 -35.64 32.00
N ASN A 86 -82.62 -35.96 33.09
CA ASN A 86 -83.21 -36.35 34.39
C ASN A 86 -84.31 -37.43 34.28
N ASN A 87 -84.07 -38.42 33.41
CA ASN A 87 -84.99 -39.52 33.13
C ASN A 87 -86.35 -39.08 32.52
N LEU A 88 -86.39 -37.92 31.84
CA LEU A 88 -87.51 -37.45 31.02
C LEU A 88 -87.02 -37.09 29.61
N CYS A 89 -87.90 -37.22 28.62
CA CYS A 89 -87.59 -36.95 27.22
C CYS A 89 -88.09 -35.58 26.79
N TYR A 90 -87.18 -34.76 26.26
CA TYR A 90 -87.50 -33.42 25.77
C TYR A 90 -87.10 -33.28 24.30
N LYS A 91 -87.87 -32.49 23.55
CA LYS A 91 -87.73 -32.39 22.09
C LYS A 91 -86.44 -31.65 21.71
N CYS A 92 -85.70 -32.18 20.74
CA CYS A 92 -84.56 -31.50 20.11
C CYS A 92 -85.03 -30.28 19.31
N GLY A 93 -84.10 -29.35 19.02
CA GLY A 93 -84.36 -28.15 18.20
C GLY A 93 -84.93 -28.47 16.81
N GLU A 94 -85.53 -27.46 16.14
CA GLU A 94 -86.19 -27.67 14.85
C GLU A 94 -85.23 -28.26 13.79
N ASN A 95 -85.76 -29.20 12.99
CA ASN A 95 -85.04 -29.94 11.94
C ASN A 95 -83.82 -30.75 12.42
N CYS A 96 -83.71 -30.99 13.72
CA CYS A 96 -82.69 -31.84 14.32
C CYS A 96 -83.21 -33.28 14.54
N THR A 97 -82.45 -34.28 14.11
CA THR A 97 -82.80 -35.70 14.31
C THR A 97 -82.21 -36.28 15.59
N THR A 98 -81.02 -35.80 16.01
CA THR A 98 -80.39 -36.19 17.29
C THR A 98 -79.69 -35.00 17.93
N CYS A 99 -79.92 -34.80 19.23
CA CYS A 99 -79.33 -33.73 20.02
C CYS A 99 -78.74 -34.27 21.32
N ASP A 100 -77.85 -33.48 21.94
CA ASP A 100 -77.26 -33.82 23.24
C ASP A 100 -78.17 -33.45 24.42
N ALA A 101 -77.70 -33.73 25.66
CA ALA A 101 -78.47 -33.48 26.88
C ALA A 101 -78.71 -31.97 27.19
N THR A 102 -77.98 -31.08 26.50
CA THR A 102 -78.18 -29.62 26.49
C THR A 102 -79.09 -29.15 25.35
N PHE A 103 -79.63 -30.09 24.56
CA PHE A 103 -80.53 -29.89 23.42
C PHE A 103 -79.89 -29.26 22.18
N GLU A 104 -78.55 -29.26 22.09
CA GLU A 104 -77.83 -28.82 20.90
C GLU A 104 -77.82 -29.90 19.82
N CYS A 105 -77.97 -29.51 18.55
CA CYS A 105 -78.10 -30.49 17.49
C CYS A 105 -76.77 -31.14 17.11
N LEU A 106 -76.78 -32.47 17.03
CA LEU A 106 -75.64 -33.28 16.60
C LEU A 106 -75.82 -33.79 15.17
N LYS A 107 -77.06 -33.98 14.72
CA LYS A 107 -77.37 -34.41 13.35
C LYS A 107 -78.66 -33.81 12.85
N CYS A 108 -78.61 -33.25 11.64
CA CYS A 108 -79.77 -32.64 11.00
C CYS A 108 -80.61 -33.67 10.25
N GLY A 109 -81.89 -33.35 10.05
CA GLY A 109 -82.74 -34.07 9.11
C GLY A 109 -82.32 -33.84 7.67
N ASP A 110 -82.90 -34.61 6.76
CA ASP A 110 -82.57 -34.54 5.33
C ASP A 110 -82.70 -33.10 4.79
N ASN A 111 -81.82 -32.75 3.85
CA ASN A 111 -81.69 -31.41 3.23
C ASN A 111 -81.19 -30.28 4.14
N ASN A 112 -80.67 -30.60 5.33
CA ASN A 112 -80.10 -29.58 6.23
C ASN A 112 -78.64 -29.90 6.59
N ILE A 113 -77.84 -28.84 6.71
CA ILE A 113 -76.42 -28.84 7.06
C ILE A 113 -76.27 -28.36 8.49
N LEU A 114 -75.38 -28.99 9.24
CA LEU A 114 -75.09 -28.59 10.62
C LEU A 114 -74.03 -27.48 10.60
N LYS A 115 -74.45 -26.24 10.90
CA LYS A 115 -73.55 -25.09 11.06
C LYS A 115 -73.71 -24.53 12.46
N ASP A 116 -72.62 -24.46 13.22
CA ASP A 116 -72.60 -23.93 14.60
C ASP A 116 -73.68 -24.55 15.51
N ARG A 117 -73.80 -25.88 15.51
CA ARG A 117 -74.76 -26.67 16.33
C ARG A 117 -76.26 -26.45 15.97
N VAL A 118 -76.55 -25.75 14.87
CA VAL A 118 -77.91 -25.50 14.36
C VAL A 118 -78.05 -26.03 12.92
N CYS A 119 -79.23 -26.55 12.58
CA CYS A 119 -79.52 -27.09 11.25
C CYS A 119 -80.06 -26.02 10.32
N VAL A 120 -79.34 -25.76 9.23
CA VAL A 120 -79.70 -24.79 8.18
C VAL A 120 -79.88 -25.49 6.83
N HIS A 121 -80.84 -25.05 6.04
CA HIS A 121 -81.16 -25.68 4.75
C HIS A 121 -80.04 -25.45 3.72
N PHE A 122 -79.66 -26.48 2.96
CA PHE A 122 -78.48 -26.45 2.09
C PHE A 122 -78.51 -25.38 0.98
N SER A 123 -79.70 -24.94 0.58
CA SER A 123 -79.88 -23.88 -0.42
C SER A 123 -79.30 -22.52 -0.02
N GLN A 124 -78.89 -22.36 1.24
CA GLN A 124 -78.22 -21.15 1.72
C GLN A 124 -76.69 -21.14 1.48
N ILE A 125 -76.09 -22.26 1.04
CA ILE A 125 -74.67 -22.31 0.65
C ILE A 125 -74.57 -22.10 -0.88
N PRO A 126 -74.02 -20.97 -1.34
CA PRO A 126 -73.89 -20.70 -2.76
C PRO A 126 -72.99 -21.74 -3.45
N ASN A 127 -73.45 -22.28 -4.57
CA ASN A 127 -72.70 -23.20 -5.43
C ASN A 127 -72.40 -24.59 -4.84
N CYS A 128 -73.02 -24.99 -3.73
CA CYS A 128 -73.01 -26.39 -3.28
C CYS A 128 -74.05 -27.20 -4.06
N ILE A 129 -73.64 -28.28 -4.73
CA ILE A 129 -74.51 -29.07 -5.62
C ILE A 129 -74.89 -30.45 -5.08
N SER A 130 -74.17 -30.98 -4.08
CA SER A 130 -74.50 -32.26 -3.45
C SER A 130 -74.12 -32.30 -1.96
N LEU A 131 -74.83 -33.15 -1.19
CA LEU A 131 -74.69 -33.30 0.26
C LEU A 131 -74.28 -34.71 0.65
N GLU A 132 -73.42 -34.82 1.66
CA GLU A 132 -73.13 -36.08 2.35
C GLU A 132 -72.92 -35.84 3.85
N ASN A 133 -73.58 -36.62 4.72
CA ASN A 133 -73.50 -36.52 6.19
C ASN A 133 -73.70 -35.11 6.76
N SER A 134 -74.70 -34.37 6.25
CA SER A 134 -75.00 -32.99 6.67
C SER A 134 -73.87 -31.98 6.42
N LEU A 135 -72.99 -32.24 5.44
CA LEU A 135 -71.95 -31.35 4.93
C LEU A 135 -72.04 -31.19 3.40
N CYS A 136 -71.46 -30.12 2.84
CA CYS A 136 -71.36 -29.96 1.40
C CYS A 136 -70.28 -30.91 0.84
N TRP A 137 -70.64 -31.72 -0.16
CA TRP A 137 -69.72 -32.71 -0.73
C TRP A 137 -69.09 -32.23 -2.04
N GLU A 138 -69.87 -31.52 -2.88
CA GLU A 138 -69.43 -31.11 -4.22
C GLU A 138 -69.89 -29.69 -4.54
N CYS A 139 -69.01 -28.92 -5.19
CA CYS A 139 -69.28 -27.55 -5.66
C CYS A 139 -69.54 -27.52 -7.17
N ALA A 140 -70.27 -26.51 -7.64
CA ALA A 140 -70.42 -26.23 -9.07
C ALA A 140 -69.08 -25.92 -9.76
N ASP A 141 -69.02 -26.18 -11.08
CA ASP A 141 -67.82 -25.99 -11.90
C ASP A 141 -67.18 -24.60 -11.73
N GLY A 142 -65.86 -24.58 -11.53
CA GLY A 142 -65.08 -23.34 -11.31
C GLY A 142 -64.85 -22.99 -9.85
N TYR A 143 -65.47 -23.72 -8.91
CA TYR A 143 -65.31 -23.54 -7.47
C TYR A 143 -64.66 -24.77 -6.83
N LYS A 144 -63.93 -24.56 -5.73
CA LYS A 144 -63.31 -25.60 -4.89
C LYS A 144 -63.89 -25.53 -3.48
N LEU A 145 -64.03 -26.71 -2.87
CA LEU A 145 -64.55 -26.90 -1.53
C LEU A 145 -63.55 -26.34 -0.49
N SER A 146 -64.04 -25.69 0.56
CA SER A 146 -63.25 -25.33 1.73
C SER A 146 -62.86 -26.57 2.55
N ASP A 147 -61.75 -26.47 3.31
CA ASP A 147 -61.22 -27.60 4.08
C ASP A 147 -62.20 -28.13 5.14
N ASP A 148 -63.09 -27.27 5.65
CA ASP A 148 -64.15 -27.57 6.61
C ASP A 148 -65.47 -28.01 5.95
N LYS A 149 -65.52 -28.07 4.61
CA LYS A 149 -66.64 -28.58 3.79
C LYS A 149 -67.98 -27.85 3.97
N ILE A 150 -67.91 -26.57 4.34
CA ILE A 150 -69.10 -25.72 4.53
C ILE A 150 -69.15 -24.52 3.55
N GLU A 151 -68.14 -24.34 2.68
CA GLU A 151 -68.11 -23.27 1.67
C GLU A 151 -67.48 -23.71 0.33
N CYS A 152 -67.79 -23.00 -0.76
CA CYS A 152 -67.26 -23.20 -2.11
C CYS A 152 -66.65 -21.88 -2.64
N PHE A 153 -65.33 -21.83 -2.93
CA PHE A 153 -64.62 -20.62 -3.39
C PHE A 153 -63.99 -20.76 -4.79
N ALA A 154 -63.83 -19.66 -5.52
CA ALA A 154 -63.40 -19.67 -6.93
C ALA A 154 -61.94 -20.12 -7.13
N ASN A 155 -61.67 -20.95 -8.14
CA ASN A 155 -60.36 -21.55 -8.39
C ASN A 155 -59.42 -20.65 -9.23
N THR A 156 -58.41 -20.02 -8.61
CA THR A 156 -57.42 -19.14 -9.28
C THR A 156 -56.10 -19.85 -9.62
N ASN A 157 -55.54 -19.57 -10.82
CA ASN A 157 -54.34 -20.24 -11.34
C ASN A 157 -53.04 -19.43 -11.10
N TYR A 158 -52.30 -19.79 -10.05
CA TYR A 158 -51.09 -19.09 -9.59
C TYR A 158 -49.90 -19.10 -10.56
N GLY A 159 -49.86 -19.99 -11.56
CA GLY A 159 -48.74 -20.07 -12.50
C GLY A 159 -48.54 -18.82 -13.37
N VAL A 160 -49.64 -18.14 -13.72
CA VAL A 160 -49.59 -16.93 -14.56
C VAL A 160 -49.23 -15.68 -13.75
N VAL A 161 -49.68 -15.62 -12.50
CA VAL A 161 -49.50 -14.44 -11.63
C VAL A 161 -48.06 -14.30 -11.12
N VAL A 162 -47.36 -15.42 -10.88
CA VAL A 162 -45.98 -15.42 -10.37
C VAL A 162 -44.94 -15.59 -11.50
N GLY A 163 -45.28 -16.34 -12.56
CA GLY A 163 -44.33 -16.63 -13.65
C GLY A 163 -44.01 -15.41 -14.53
N LEU A 164 -45.01 -14.61 -14.87
CA LEU A 164 -44.84 -13.47 -15.79
C LEU A 164 -43.89 -12.39 -15.25
N PRO A 165 -43.99 -11.94 -13.97
CA PRO A 165 -43.06 -10.96 -13.41
C PRO A 165 -41.61 -11.45 -13.35
N VAL A 166 -41.39 -12.73 -13.02
CA VAL A 166 -40.04 -13.32 -12.90
C VAL A 166 -39.35 -13.36 -14.26
N VAL A 167 -40.07 -13.74 -15.32
CA VAL A 167 -39.55 -13.74 -16.69
C VAL A 167 -39.22 -12.31 -17.14
N CYS A 168 -40.08 -11.33 -16.85
CA CYS A 168 -39.81 -9.92 -17.18
C CYS A 168 -38.56 -9.39 -16.48
N VAL A 169 -38.35 -9.72 -15.20
CA VAL A 169 -37.13 -9.34 -14.45
C VAL A 169 -35.89 -10.01 -15.04
N ALA A 170 -35.95 -11.30 -15.38
CA ALA A 170 -34.84 -12.01 -15.99
C ALA A 170 -34.42 -11.39 -17.34
N VAL A 171 -35.40 -11.03 -18.19
CA VAL A 171 -35.13 -10.35 -19.47
C VAL A 171 -34.49 -8.98 -19.25
N LEU A 172 -34.96 -8.19 -18.28
CA LEU A 172 -34.35 -6.90 -17.93
C LEU A 172 -32.91 -7.04 -17.46
N VAL A 173 -32.59 -8.07 -16.66
CA VAL A 173 -31.21 -8.34 -16.22
C VAL A 173 -30.30 -8.67 -17.40
N VAL A 174 -30.76 -9.49 -18.35
CA VAL A 174 -29.99 -9.82 -19.57
C VAL A 174 -29.76 -8.56 -20.43
N ILE A 175 -30.77 -7.70 -20.56
CA ILE A 175 -30.62 -6.42 -21.27
C ILE A 175 -29.60 -5.51 -20.57
N ILE A 176 -29.61 -5.44 -19.24
CA ILE A 176 -28.62 -4.64 -18.48
C ILE A 176 -27.21 -5.20 -18.67
N ILE A 177 -27.02 -6.53 -18.58
CA ILE A 177 -25.71 -7.17 -18.77
C ILE A 177 -25.19 -6.92 -20.19
N THR A 178 -26.05 -7.03 -21.21
CA THR A 178 -25.66 -6.76 -22.61
C THR A 178 -25.30 -5.29 -22.83
N ILE A 179 -26.04 -4.34 -22.23
CA ILE A 179 -25.69 -2.91 -22.29
C ILE A 179 -24.35 -2.66 -21.60
N VAL A 180 -24.12 -3.21 -20.41
CA VAL A 180 -22.87 -3.04 -19.65
C VAL A 180 -21.69 -3.60 -20.42
N THR A 181 -21.82 -4.78 -21.03
CA THR A 181 -20.76 -5.38 -21.87
C THR A 181 -20.49 -4.56 -23.13
N ILE A 182 -21.52 -4.06 -23.81
CA ILE A 182 -21.35 -3.16 -24.97
C ILE A 182 -20.64 -1.86 -24.56
N VAL A 183 -21.05 -1.23 -23.45
CA VAL A 183 -20.41 -0.03 -22.91
C VAL A 183 -18.97 -0.31 -22.52
N PHE A 184 -18.69 -1.44 -21.87
CA PHE A 184 -17.34 -1.85 -21.50
C PHE A 184 -16.45 -2.03 -22.74
N LEU A 185 -16.92 -2.73 -23.77
CA LEU A 185 -16.22 -2.88 -25.05
C LEU A 185 -16.01 -1.53 -25.76
N PHE A 186 -16.99 -0.63 -25.69
CA PHE A 186 -16.88 0.72 -26.24
C PHE A 186 -15.84 1.55 -25.47
N VAL A 187 -15.80 1.47 -24.15
CA VAL A 187 -14.79 2.13 -23.31
C VAL A 187 -13.38 1.58 -23.60
N LEU A 188 -13.22 0.25 -23.74
CA LEU A 188 -11.96 -0.36 -24.14
C LEU A 188 -11.49 0.14 -25.52
N ARG A 189 -12.38 0.16 -26.52
CA ARG A 189 -12.10 0.72 -27.85
C ARG A 189 -11.76 2.21 -27.80
N LYS A 190 -12.46 3.00 -26.97
CA LYS A 190 -12.21 4.43 -26.81
C LYS A 190 -10.86 4.69 -26.13
N LYS A 191 -10.45 3.85 -25.17
CA LYS A 191 -9.13 3.90 -24.51
C LYS A 191 -8.00 3.58 -25.50
N ASP A 192 -8.18 2.56 -26.35
CA ASP A 192 -7.25 2.18 -27.41
C ASP A 192 -7.12 3.28 -28.49
N ASN A 193 -8.26 3.89 -28.88
CA ASN A 193 -8.30 5.06 -29.76
C ASN A 193 -7.68 6.32 -29.14
N LYS A 194 -7.68 6.46 -27.80
CA LYS A 194 -7.03 7.60 -27.13
C LYS A 194 -5.51 7.44 -27.11
N HIS A 195 -4.99 6.22 -26.96
CA HIS A 195 -3.55 5.94 -27.08
C HIS A 195 -3.04 6.12 -28.52
N THR A 196 -3.82 5.74 -29.53
CA THR A 196 -3.44 5.89 -30.95
C THR A 196 -3.57 7.30 -31.50
N LYS A 197 -4.37 8.19 -30.88
CA LYS A 197 -4.52 9.59 -31.32
C LYS A 197 -3.25 10.44 -31.17
N ASN A 198 -2.34 10.07 -30.28
CA ASN A 198 -1.07 10.78 -30.07
C ASN A 198 0.10 10.14 -30.82
N VAL A 199 -0.15 9.12 -31.64
CA VAL A 199 0.89 8.40 -32.38
C VAL A 199 0.74 8.72 -33.87
N CYS A 200 1.76 9.34 -34.45
CA CYS A 200 1.76 9.70 -35.87
C CYS A 200 2.02 8.46 -36.73
N VAL A 201 0.96 7.70 -37.01
CA VAL A 201 0.98 6.55 -37.93
C VAL A 201 0.49 6.99 -39.31
N PHE A 202 1.27 6.72 -40.35
CA PHE A 202 0.95 7.09 -41.73
C PHE A 202 1.17 5.95 -42.71
N LYS A 203 0.47 5.99 -43.84
CA LYS A 203 0.67 5.03 -44.93
C LYS A 203 1.87 5.46 -45.76
N MET A 204 2.89 4.61 -45.87
CA MET A 204 4.15 4.97 -46.53
C MET A 204 3.94 5.38 -48.00
N SER A 205 3.04 4.70 -48.71
CA SER A 205 2.72 5.01 -50.11
C SER A 205 2.01 6.36 -50.33
N ARG A 206 1.63 7.07 -49.26
CA ARG A 206 0.95 8.38 -49.31
C ARG A 206 1.79 9.47 -48.61
N SER A 207 3.03 9.17 -48.28
CA SER A 207 3.96 10.08 -47.62
C SER A 207 5.10 10.44 -48.57
N ASN A 208 5.70 11.62 -48.38
CA ASN A 208 6.91 12.04 -49.08
C ASN A 208 8.19 11.59 -48.36
N ILE A 209 8.06 10.88 -47.23
CA ILE A 209 9.19 10.35 -46.48
C ILE A 209 9.74 9.12 -47.20
N MET A 210 11.00 9.20 -47.64
CA MET A 210 11.71 8.07 -48.23
C MET A 210 12.04 7.06 -47.14
N MET A 211 11.62 5.81 -47.33
CA MET A 211 11.85 4.72 -46.39
C MET A 211 12.83 3.72 -47.01
N THR A 212 13.98 3.53 -46.39
CA THR A 212 15.00 2.55 -46.75
C THR A 212 14.86 1.30 -45.89
N LYS A 213 15.31 0.17 -46.41
CA LYS A 213 15.30 -1.10 -45.67
C LYS A 213 16.46 -1.12 -44.69
N LEU A 214 16.15 -1.30 -43.39
CA LEU A 214 17.17 -1.49 -42.35
C LEU A 214 17.58 -2.96 -42.29
N ASP A 215 16.65 -3.83 -41.89
CA ASP A 215 16.84 -5.27 -41.81
C ASP A 215 15.49 -6.00 -41.84
N GLY A 216 15.47 -7.23 -42.37
CA GLY A 216 14.28 -8.08 -42.39
C GLY A 216 13.09 -7.44 -43.11
N ASP A 217 12.03 -7.12 -42.37
CA ASP A 217 10.83 -6.43 -42.87
C ASP A 217 10.70 -4.99 -42.34
N ILE A 218 11.71 -4.50 -41.62
CA ILE A 218 11.73 -3.16 -41.03
C ILE A 218 12.33 -2.15 -42.00
N LEU A 219 11.59 -1.06 -42.21
CA LEU A 219 12.04 0.10 -42.96
C LEU A 219 12.28 1.28 -42.01
N SER A 220 13.13 2.23 -42.39
CA SER A 220 13.26 3.51 -41.70
C SER A 220 13.58 4.65 -42.66
N ASN A 221 13.33 5.90 -42.24
CA ASN A 221 13.80 7.07 -42.98
C ASN A 221 15.29 7.38 -42.73
N LYS A 222 15.91 6.78 -41.71
CA LYS A 222 17.30 6.99 -41.33
C LYS A 222 17.97 5.66 -41.03
N ASN A 223 19.26 5.55 -41.40
CA ASN A 223 20.10 4.40 -41.02
C ASN A 223 20.92 4.68 -39.75
N GLU A 224 20.99 5.95 -39.34
CA GLU A 224 21.70 6.44 -38.17
C GLU A 224 20.90 7.61 -37.56
N ILE A 225 20.82 7.66 -36.23
CA ILE A 225 20.17 8.74 -35.48
C ILE A 225 21.28 9.65 -34.95
N SER A 226 21.48 10.80 -35.59
CA SER A 226 22.40 11.83 -35.11
C SER A 226 21.65 12.81 -34.24
N PHE A 227 22.08 12.99 -33.00
CA PHE A 227 21.52 13.98 -32.08
C PHE A 227 22.36 15.26 -32.13
N GLY A 228 21.70 16.39 -32.35
CA GLY A 228 22.35 17.68 -32.64
C GLY A 228 22.40 17.95 -34.14
N ASP A 229 22.59 19.22 -34.50
CA ASP A 229 22.89 19.61 -35.89
C ASP A 229 24.34 19.26 -36.25
N GLU A 230 24.73 19.34 -37.53
CA GLU A 230 26.12 19.07 -37.94
C GLU A 230 27.09 19.97 -37.15
N ASP A 231 27.98 19.34 -36.36
CA ASP A 231 28.95 19.94 -35.42
C ASP A 231 28.42 20.50 -34.09
N ASP A 232 27.10 20.54 -33.87
CA ASP A 232 26.53 21.06 -32.63
C ASP A 232 26.56 20.04 -31.49
N LYS A 233 27.03 20.51 -30.33
CA LYS A 233 27.16 19.67 -29.14
C LYS A 233 25.86 19.64 -28.35
N ILE A 234 25.43 18.46 -27.95
CA ILE A 234 24.29 18.29 -27.04
C ILE A 234 24.72 18.50 -25.58
N CYS A 235 23.83 19.08 -24.79
CA CYS A 235 24.08 19.38 -23.39
C CYS A 235 24.02 18.14 -22.49
N ILE A 236 24.82 18.16 -21.42
CA ILE A 236 24.80 17.13 -20.38
C ILE A 236 23.56 17.28 -19.51
N GLU A 237 23.04 16.15 -19.03
CA GLU A 237 21.84 16.05 -18.18
C GLU A 237 20.58 16.70 -18.77
N THR A 238 20.60 17.00 -20.07
CA THR A 238 19.51 17.62 -20.82
C THR A 238 19.03 16.68 -21.92
N GLU A 239 17.73 16.66 -22.17
CA GLU A 239 17.17 15.85 -23.25
C GLU A 239 17.39 16.51 -24.61
N SER A 240 17.99 15.76 -25.54
CA SER A 240 17.99 16.08 -26.96
C SER A 240 17.05 15.14 -27.69
N ARG A 241 16.29 15.68 -28.64
CA ARG A 241 15.22 14.98 -29.37
C ARG A 241 15.60 14.84 -30.83
N GLU A 242 15.34 13.67 -31.39
CA GLU A 242 15.44 13.40 -32.82
C GLU A 242 14.27 12.52 -33.27
N LEU A 243 13.82 12.69 -34.50
CA LEU A 243 12.74 11.95 -35.13
C LEU A 243 13.26 10.77 -35.95
N LEU A 244 12.65 9.60 -35.74
CA LEU A 244 12.86 8.38 -36.49
C LEU A 244 11.52 7.82 -36.97
N CYS A 245 11.34 7.70 -38.28
CA CYS A 245 10.21 6.96 -38.83
C CYS A 245 10.60 5.48 -38.97
N VAL A 246 9.74 4.58 -38.48
CA VAL A 246 9.93 3.12 -38.62
C VAL A 246 8.71 2.52 -39.31
N GLY A 247 8.95 1.75 -40.37
CA GLY A 247 7.95 1.18 -41.26
C GLY A 247 7.90 -0.34 -41.25
N ASN A 248 6.72 -0.88 -41.52
CA ASN A 248 6.47 -2.32 -41.68
C ASN A 248 6.27 -2.67 -43.16
N SER A 249 7.17 -3.45 -43.74
CA SER A 249 7.09 -3.96 -45.12
C SER A 249 6.59 -5.41 -45.23
N SER A 250 6.36 -6.10 -44.11
CA SER A 250 5.85 -7.48 -44.07
C SER A 250 4.40 -7.56 -44.54
N LYS A 251 3.89 -8.79 -44.71
CA LYS A 251 2.48 -9.08 -45.03
C LYS A 251 1.56 -9.18 -43.80
N SER A 252 2.10 -8.98 -42.59
CA SER A 252 1.37 -9.12 -41.33
C SER A 252 1.45 -7.83 -40.50
N ASN A 253 0.68 -7.79 -39.41
CA ASN A 253 0.77 -6.68 -38.46
C ASN A 253 1.95 -6.94 -37.53
N MET A 254 2.76 -5.91 -37.30
CA MET A 254 3.96 -6.00 -36.47
C MET A 254 3.85 -5.07 -35.27
N LYS A 255 4.23 -5.54 -34.09
CA LYS A 255 4.44 -4.71 -32.91
C LYS A 255 5.90 -4.27 -32.90
N ILE A 256 6.16 -2.98 -32.78
CA ILE A 256 7.50 -2.38 -32.84
C ILE A 256 7.78 -1.61 -31.56
N GLN A 257 8.97 -1.83 -31.00
CA GLN A 257 9.48 -1.15 -29.81
C GLN A 257 10.96 -0.81 -30.01
N ILE A 258 11.38 0.39 -29.61
CA ILE A 258 12.78 0.80 -29.62
C ILE A 258 13.34 0.63 -28.20
N THR A 259 14.50 -0.02 -28.08
CA THR A 259 15.17 -0.35 -26.81
C THR A 259 16.68 -0.19 -26.93
N THR A 260 17.41 -0.15 -25.82
CA THR A 260 18.89 -0.14 -25.79
C THR A 260 19.42 -1.53 -25.43
N LYS A 261 20.63 -1.87 -25.91
CA LYS A 261 21.24 -3.21 -25.75
C LYS A 261 21.47 -3.62 -24.28
N ASP A 262 21.69 -2.66 -23.38
CA ASP A 262 21.89 -2.91 -21.94
C ASP A 262 21.63 -1.63 -21.12
N LYS A 263 21.75 -1.72 -19.78
CA LYS A 263 21.81 -0.55 -18.88
C LYS A 263 23.09 0.25 -19.17
N CYS A 264 23.04 1.13 -20.16
CA CYS A 264 24.07 2.15 -20.33
C CYS A 264 24.00 3.12 -19.15
N ASN A 265 25.11 3.25 -18.42
CA ASN A 265 25.21 4.21 -17.30
C ASN A 265 25.75 5.58 -17.75
N LYS A 266 26.08 5.74 -19.04
CA LYS A 266 26.63 6.97 -19.61
C LYS A 266 25.57 7.89 -20.21
N TYR A 267 24.48 7.32 -20.69
CA TYR A 267 23.35 8.07 -21.23
C TYR A 267 22.06 7.27 -21.08
N LYS A 268 20.92 7.96 -21.15
CA LYS A 268 19.59 7.37 -21.14
C LYS A 268 18.90 7.64 -22.48
N ILE A 269 18.21 6.62 -23.01
CA ILE A 269 17.34 6.77 -24.17
C ILE A 269 15.90 6.47 -23.76
N ARG A 270 14.98 7.29 -24.26
CA ARG A 270 13.54 7.01 -24.21
C ARG A 270 12.89 7.35 -25.54
N THR A 271 11.73 6.76 -25.81
CA THR A 271 11.00 6.99 -27.05
C THR A 271 9.52 7.28 -26.82
N GLU A 272 8.95 8.10 -27.69
CA GLU A 272 7.51 8.36 -27.77
C GLU A 272 7.02 8.14 -29.21
N PRO A 273 6.09 7.18 -29.45
CA PRO A 273 5.56 6.23 -28.48
C PRO A 273 6.61 5.20 -28.04
N GLN A 274 6.42 4.59 -26.86
CA GLN A 274 7.27 3.49 -26.42
C GLN A 274 7.07 2.22 -27.26
N ILE A 275 5.84 1.98 -27.72
CA ILE A 275 5.48 0.80 -28.49
C ILE A 275 4.31 1.11 -29.44
N VAL A 276 4.35 0.54 -30.65
CA VAL A 276 3.31 0.75 -31.66
C VAL A 276 3.00 -0.55 -32.39
N THR A 277 1.76 -0.69 -32.89
CA THR A 277 1.41 -1.78 -33.80
C THR A 277 1.17 -1.22 -35.20
N LEU A 278 1.95 -1.68 -36.18
CA LEU A 278 1.90 -1.24 -37.57
C LEU A 278 1.31 -2.31 -38.48
N LYS A 279 0.35 -1.89 -39.31
CA LYS A 279 -0.14 -2.70 -40.44
C LYS A 279 0.92 -2.75 -41.55
N SER A 280 0.84 -3.76 -42.40
CA SER A 280 1.62 -3.84 -43.65
C SER A 280 1.49 -2.54 -44.46
N GLY A 281 2.62 -1.95 -44.84
CA GLY A 281 2.69 -0.71 -45.63
C GLY A 281 2.51 0.60 -44.85
N PHE A 282 2.47 0.55 -43.51
CA PHE A 282 2.40 1.72 -42.64
C PHE A 282 3.72 1.96 -41.90
N ALA A 283 3.95 3.20 -41.51
CA ALA A 283 5.06 3.66 -40.68
C ALA A 283 4.55 4.47 -39.48
N CYS A 284 5.36 4.54 -38.43
CA CYS A 284 5.16 5.39 -37.26
C CYS A 284 6.34 6.33 -37.12
N GLU A 285 6.08 7.60 -36.81
CA GLU A 285 7.09 8.51 -36.30
C GLU A 285 7.35 8.22 -34.80
N PHE A 286 8.62 8.04 -34.44
CA PHE A 286 9.10 7.96 -33.07
C PHE A 286 9.91 9.20 -32.76
N GLU A 287 9.58 9.85 -31.66
CA GLU A 287 10.46 10.81 -31.00
C GLU A 287 11.44 10.02 -30.14
N VAL A 288 12.71 10.07 -30.49
CA VAL A 288 13.80 9.46 -29.75
C VAL A 288 14.48 10.55 -28.95
N PHE A 289 14.55 10.38 -27.63
CA PHE A 289 15.20 11.31 -26.73
C PHE A 289 16.44 10.67 -26.14
N ILE A 290 17.54 11.42 -26.09
CA ILE A 290 18.77 11.04 -25.42
C ILE A 290 19.11 12.04 -24.30
N THR A 291 19.60 11.53 -23.18
CA THR A 291 20.14 12.32 -22.06
C THR A 291 21.54 11.80 -21.73
N PRO A 292 22.61 12.49 -22.11
CA PRO A 292 23.97 12.11 -21.73
C PRO A 292 24.28 12.53 -20.29
N TYR A 293 25.07 11.73 -19.57
CA TYR A 293 25.46 11.96 -18.17
C TYR A 293 26.93 12.33 -17.98
N CYS A 294 27.73 12.23 -19.04
CA CYS A 294 29.13 12.64 -19.06
C CYS A 294 29.56 13.10 -20.45
N THR A 295 30.70 13.78 -20.50
CA THR A 295 31.37 14.21 -21.72
C THR A 295 31.81 12.99 -22.52
N MET A 296 31.35 12.85 -23.77
CA MET A 296 31.75 11.77 -24.68
C MET A 296 31.55 12.15 -26.15
N ASP A 297 32.25 11.44 -27.03
CA ASP A 297 31.88 11.30 -28.44
C ASP A 297 31.10 9.98 -28.58
N LEU A 298 29.78 10.06 -28.64
CA LEU A 298 28.90 8.91 -28.60
C LEU A 298 28.81 8.28 -29.98
N SER A 299 29.18 6.99 -30.06
CA SER A 299 28.85 6.11 -31.16
C SER A 299 28.41 4.76 -30.58
N ASP A 300 27.12 4.44 -30.70
CA ASP A 300 26.51 3.22 -30.15
C ASP A 300 25.34 2.75 -31.03
N GLU A 301 24.62 1.70 -30.61
CA GLU A 301 23.49 1.12 -31.33
C GLU A 301 22.22 1.03 -30.45
N VAL A 302 21.06 1.34 -31.02
CA VAL A 302 19.74 1.02 -30.45
C VAL A 302 19.09 -0.14 -31.19
N MET A 303 18.26 -0.89 -30.47
CA MET A 303 17.55 -2.06 -30.98
C MET A 303 16.09 -1.72 -31.28
N ILE A 304 15.68 -1.87 -32.53
CA ILE A 304 14.28 -1.95 -32.93
C ILE A 304 13.84 -3.40 -32.81
N VAL A 305 13.06 -3.70 -31.77
CA VAL A 305 12.46 -5.00 -31.53
C VAL A 305 11.11 -5.05 -32.24
N SER A 306 10.95 -6.05 -33.11
CA SER A 306 9.75 -6.25 -33.89
C SER A 306 9.15 -7.64 -33.66
N LEU A 307 7.85 -7.72 -33.49
CA LEU A 307 7.10 -8.97 -33.26
C LEU A 307 5.99 -9.11 -34.30
N ASP A 308 6.06 -10.15 -35.11
CA ASP A 308 4.99 -10.52 -36.04
C ASP A 308 3.81 -11.13 -35.27
N LEU A 309 2.63 -10.50 -35.37
CA LEU A 309 1.42 -10.95 -34.68
C LEU A 309 0.73 -12.16 -35.33
N LYS A 310 1.08 -12.54 -36.56
CA LYS A 310 0.56 -13.76 -37.21
C LYS A 310 1.42 -14.98 -36.93
N GLY A 311 2.73 -14.85 -37.07
CA GLY A 311 3.69 -15.94 -36.92
C GLY A 311 4.33 -16.06 -35.53
N GLY A 312 4.17 -15.05 -34.66
CA GLY A 312 4.81 -14.99 -33.35
C GLY A 312 6.34 -14.81 -33.41
N LYS A 313 6.91 -14.54 -34.58
CA LYS A 313 8.36 -14.40 -34.79
C LYS A 313 8.83 -13.03 -34.32
N GLN A 314 9.83 -13.02 -33.44
CA GLN A 314 10.51 -11.81 -32.98
C GLN A 314 11.81 -11.61 -33.76
N ASN A 315 12.04 -10.40 -34.26
CA ASN A 315 13.29 -9.98 -34.90
C ASN A 315 13.80 -8.70 -34.24
N THR A 316 15.12 -8.55 -34.16
CA THR A 316 15.78 -7.36 -33.62
C THR A 316 16.65 -6.73 -34.70
N THR A 317 16.42 -5.45 -34.98
CA THR A 317 17.17 -4.67 -35.96
C THR A 317 17.99 -3.60 -35.24
N LEU A 318 19.26 -3.44 -35.61
CA LEU A 318 20.15 -2.44 -35.01
C LEU A 318 20.10 -1.13 -35.82
N VAL A 319 20.14 0.00 -35.11
CA VAL A 319 20.24 1.35 -35.69
C VAL A 319 21.33 2.10 -34.95
N ASN A 320 22.28 2.67 -35.69
CA ASN A 320 23.36 3.43 -35.09
C ASN A 320 22.84 4.73 -34.49
N ILE A 321 23.44 5.16 -33.40
CA ILE A 321 23.24 6.48 -32.81
C ILE A 321 24.57 7.20 -32.73
N LYS A 322 24.54 8.51 -32.97
CA LYS A 322 25.68 9.40 -32.81
C LYS A 322 25.30 10.67 -32.09
N ALA A 323 26.18 11.15 -31.22
CA ALA A 323 26.03 12.46 -30.60
C ALA A 323 27.40 12.98 -30.15
N LEU A 324 27.68 14.25 -30.39
CA LEU A 324 28.81 14.93 -29.78
C LEU A 324 28.33 15.63 -28.50
N VAL A 325 28.85 15.25 -27.34
CA VAL A 325 28.43 15.84 -26.07
C VAL A 325 29.37 17.00 -25.69
N GLU A 326 28.81 18.04 -25.07
CA GLU A 326 29.59 19.17 -24.58
C GLU A 326 30.68 18.77 -23.58
N GLN A 327 31.73 19.59 -23.49
CA GLN A 327 32.80 19.37 -22.52
C GLN A 327 32.37 19.84 -21.14
N SER A 328 32.51 18.98 -20.15
CA SER A 328 32.25 19.30 -18.74
C SER A 328 33.20 18.59 -17.80
N THR A 329 33.08 18.90 -16.52
CA THR A 329 33.75 18.17 -15.43
C THR A 329 33.13 16.81 -15.14
N ARG A 330 32.08 16.36 -15.85
CA ARG A 330 31.58 14.97 -15.79
C ARG A 330 32.28 14.14 -16.85
N LEU A 331 33.19 13.27 -16.42
CA LEU A 331 34.09 12.55 -17.31
C LEU A 331 33.54 11.18 -17.70
N ASP A 332 33.86 10.73 -18.91
CA ASP A 332 33.71 9.32 -19.27
C ASP A 332 34.81 8.50 -18.60
N TYR A 333 34.40 7.50 -17.81
CA TYR A 333 35.32 6.60 -17.13
C TYR A 333 36.21 5.82 -18.10
N ASP A 334 35.72 5.50 -19.29
CA ASP A 334 36.46 4.64 -20.22
C ASP A 334 37.63 5.37 -20.90
N GLU A 335 37.64 6.71 -20.86
CA GLU A 335 38.79 7.52 -21.26
C GLU A 335 39.90 7.56 -20.18
N ILE A 336 39.60 7.12 -18.95
CA ILE A 336 40.53 7.15 -17.82
C ILE A 336 41.22 5.80 -17.70
N LYS A 337 42.54 5.79 -17.90
CA LYS A 337 43.37 4.59 -17.74
C LYS A 337 44.11 4.63 -16.42
N THR A 338 43.73 3.79 -15.47
CA THR A 338 44.43 3.67 -14.18
C THR A 338 45.60 2.69 -14.29
N GLU A 339 46.76 3.07 -13.76
CA GLU A 339 48.00 2.28 -13.86
C GLU A 339 48.47 1.76 -12.50
N LYS A 340 48.93 2.66 -11.61
CA LYS A 340 49.63 2.31 -10.36
C LYS A 340 48.91 2.89 -9.16
N LYS A 341 48.68 2.09 -8.12
CA LYS A 341 48.21 2.59 -6.82
C LYS A 341 49.29 3.46 -6.17
N LEU A 342 48.94 4.69 -5.81
CA LEU A 342 49.82 5.66 -5.16
C LEU A 342 49.66 5.62 -3.63
N GLY A 343 48.42 5.51 -3.17
CA GLY A 343 48.12 5.54 -1.74
C GLY A 343 46.68 5.19 -1.44
N GLU A 344 46.39 4.99 -0.17
CA GLU A 344 45.06 4.68 0.33
C GLU A 344 44.82 5.44 1.63
N GLY A 345 43.72 6.17 1.69
CA GLY A 345 43.31 6.96 2.86
C GLY A 345 41.91 6.60 3.33
N SER A 346 41.40 7.42 4.25
CA SER A 346 40.02 7.37 4.73
C SER A 346 39.00 7.65 3.62
N PHE A 347 39.32 8.60 2.74
CA PHE A 347 38.40 9.06 1.69
C PHE A 347 38.38 8.19 0.43
N GLY A 348 39.38 7.34 0.22
CA GLY A 348 39.52 6.63 -1.05
C GLY A 348 40.87 5.98 -1.30
N ILE A 349 41.02 5.45 -2.50
CA ILE A 349 42.28 4.93 -3.03
C ILE A 349 42.71 5.82 -4.20
N VAL A 350 43.96 6.28 -4.19
CA VAL A 350 44.51 7.15 -5.23
C VAL A 350 45.38 6.33 -6.16
N TYR A 351 45.14 6.44 -7.46
CA TYR A 351 45.91 5.81 -8.53
C TYR A 351 46.57 6.86 -9.41
N LYS A 352 47.75 6.57 -9.94
CA LYS A 352 48.29 7.24 -11.11
C LYS A 352 47.57 6.71 -12.35
N GLY A 353 47.29 7.57 -13.32
CA GLY A 353 46.71 7.17 -14.58
C GLY A 353 46.96 8.19 -15.69
N THR A 354 46.26 7.98 -16.80
CA THR A 354 46.25 8.92 -17.94
C THR A 354 44.83 9.28 -18.33
N TYR A 355 44.60 10.55 -18.67
CA TYR A 355 43.36 11.05 -19.21
C TYR A 355 43.66 12.04 -20.35
N ARG A 356 43.22 11.71 -21.56
CA ARG A 356 43.46 12.51 -22.80
C ARG A 356 44.91 12.95 -23.00
N GLY A 357 45.85 12.04 -22.76
CA GLY A 357 47.30 12.29 -22.89
C GLY A 357 47.95 12.96 -21.68
N ASN A 358 47.18 13.45 -20.71
CA ASN A 358 47.71 14.01 -19.47
C ASN A 358 47.94 12.91 -18.43
N VAL A 359 49.03 13.03 -17.67
CA VAL A 359 49.28 12.18 -16.49
C VAL A 359 48.46 12.74 -15.33
N VAL A 360 47.63 11.89 -14.73
CA VAL A 360 46.63 12.29 -13.73
C VAL A 360 46.70 11.45 -12.46
N ALA A 361 46.19 12.02 -11.37
CA ALA A 361 45.84 11.29 -10.16
C ALA A 361 44.33 11.00 -10.16
N VAL A 362 43.96 9.74 -9.94
CA VAL A 362 42.58 9.24 -9.94
C VAL A 362 42.24 8.77 -8.52
N LYS A 363 41.48 9.58 -7.78
CA LYS A 363 41.01 9.25 -6.42
C LYS A 363 39.67 8.51 -6.54
N LYS A 364 39.68 7.19 -6.35
CA LYS A 364 38.46 6.35 -6.29
C LYS A 364 37.87 6.40 -4.89
N MET A 365 36.56 6.64 -4.79
CA MET A 365 35.86 6.84 -3.52
C MET A 365 35.39 5.48 -2.95
N LYS A 366 35.70 5.18 -1.68
CA LYS A 366 35.38 3.86 -1.07
C LYS A 366 33.92 3.69 -0.63
N HIS A 367 33.30 4.76 -0.14
CA HIS A 367 32.00 4.67 0.55
C HIS A 367 30.81 4.81 -0.40
N VAL A 368 31.07 5.24 -1.63
CA VAL A 368 30.05 5.55 -2.64
C VAL A 368 29.69 4.34 -3.51
N ASP A 369 30.43 3.23 -3.37
CA ASP A 369 30.22 1.99 -4.12
C ASP A 369 29.10 1.09 -3.54
N ASN A 370 28.47 1.47 -2.42
CA ASN A 370 27.32 0.77 -1.85
C ASN A 370 26.00 1.32 -2.40
N SER A 371 25.07 0.45 -2.80
CA SER A 371 23.84 0.79 -3.54
C SER A 371 22.85 1.75 -2.84
N ASN A 372 23.10 2.12 -1.58
CA ASN A 372 22.19 2.92 -0.75
C ASN A 372 22.83 4.18 -0.15
N ASP A 373 24.06 4.57 -0.54
CA ASP A 373 24.73 5.75 0.05
C ASP A 373 24.42 7.05 -0.72
N GLU A 374 23.15 7.46 -0.72
CA GLU A 374 22.72 8.74 -1.30
C GLU A 374 23.44 9.93 -0.65
N ILE A 375 23.75 9.83 0.65
CA ILE A 375 24.44 10.89 1.40
C ILE A 375 25.87 11.04 0.90
N GLY A 376 26.60 9.93 0.72
CA GLY A 376 27.95 9.93 0.16
C GLY A 376 28.01 10.52 -1.25
N MET A 377 27.04 10.20 -2.12
CA MET A 377 26.93 10.81 -3.46
C MET A 377 26.66 12.32 -3.40
N ILE A 378 25.83 12.79 -2.47
CA ILE A 378 25.55 14.22 -2.28
C ILE A 378 26.80 14.96 -1.82
N GLU A 379 27.56 14.40 -0.87
CA GLU A 379 28.81 15.01 -0.39
C GLU A 379 29.87 15.06 -1.49
N PHE A 380 30.02 13.97 -2.25
CA PHE A 380 30.91 13.92 -3.41
C PHE A 380 30.53 14.95 -4.47
N THR A 381 29.25 15.05 -4.82
CA THR A 381 28.77 16.03 -5.82
C THR A 381 29.07 17.46 -5.37
N LYS A 382 28.85 17.78 -4.08
CA LYS A 382 29.21 19.09 -3.52
C LYS A 382 30.71 19.39 -3.56
N GLU A 383 31.55 18.38 -3.33
CA GLU A 383 33.01 18.53 -3.44
C GLU A 383 33.41 18.82 -4.89
N VAL A 384 32.86 18.08 -5.85
CA VAL A 384 33.10 18.29 -7.29
C VAL A 384 32.63 19.69 -7.73
N GLU A 385 31.42 20.12 -7.35
CA GLU A 385 30.91 21.45 -7.66
C GLU A 385 31.76 22.58 -7.08
N MET A 386 32.43 22.34 -5.95
CA MET A 386 33.35 23.30 -5.36
C MET A 386 34.66 23.36 -6.14
N LEU A 387 35.25 22.20 -6.43
CA LEU A 387 36.47 22.08 -7.21
C LEU A 387 36.34 22.64 -8.62
N ASP A 388 35.19 22.44 -9.26
CA ASP A 388 34.90 22.98 -10.59
C ASP A 388 34.90 24.52 -10.61
N LYS A 389 34.74 25.19 -9.46
CA LYS A 389 34.81 26.66 -9.40
C LYS A 389 36.22 27.20 -9.20
N PHE A 390 37.18 26.35 -8.81
CA PHE A 390 38.53 26.80 -8.51
C PHE A 390 39.35 27.01 -9.77
N ARG A 391 39.90 28.23 -9.88
CA ARG A 391 40.77 28.68 -10.96
C ARG A 391 41.95 29.41 -10.33
N SER A 392 42.97 28.64 -9.93
CA SER A 392 44.20 29.14 -9.31
C SER A 392 45.36 28.21 -9.62
N GLU A 393 46.54 28.78 -9.88
CA GLU A 393 47.76 28.01 -10.14
C GLU A 393 48.31 27.33 -8.86
N TYR A 394 47.88 27.78 -7.67
CA TYR A 394 48.30 27.28 -6.36
C TYR A 394 47.34 26.22 -5.77
N ILE A 395 46.30 25.85 -6.53
CA ILE A 395 45.39 24.75 -6.23
C ILE A 395 45.58 23.68 -7.31
N VAL A 396 45.51 22.42 -6.91
CA VAL A 396 45.55 21.30 -7.85
C VAL A 396 44.50 21.47 -8.95
N HIS A 397 44.93 21.37 -10.20
CA HIS A 397 44.05 21.40 -11.35
C HIS A 397 43.13 20.19 -11.33
N PHE A 398 41.83 20.47 -11.35
CA PHE A 398 40.77 19.50 -11.38
C PHE A 398 40.27 19.31 -12.82
N TYR A 399 40.42 18.10 -13.35
CA TYR A 399 39.95 17.77 -14.69
C TYR A 399 38.44 17.45 -14.69
N GLY A 400 37.97 16.80 -13.63
CA GLY A 400 36.59 16.36 -13.52
C GLY A 400 36.43 15.10 -12.69
N ALA A 401 35.21 14.58 -12.65
CA ALA A 401 34.80 13.44 -11.87
C ALA A 401 33.90 12.48 -12.66
N VAL A 402 33.92 11.22 -12.26
CA VAL A 402 33.02 10.17 -12.74
C VAL A 402 31.93 9.95 -11.71
N PHE A 403 30.68 9.99 -12.15
CA PHE A 403 29.48 9.82 -11.31
C PHE A 403 28.80 8.45 -11.50
N ILE A 404 29.43 7.56 -12.27
CA ILE A 404 28.91 6.22 -12.55
C ILE A 404 29.07 5.34 -11.30
N GLN A 405 27.98 4.70 -10.89
CA GLN A 405 27.95 3.78 -9.76
C GLN A 405 29.05 2.69 -9.88
N ASN A 406 29.72 2.39 -8.77
CA ASN A 406 30.89 1.48 -8.68
C ASN A 406 32.15 1.93 -9.43
N LYS A 407 32.13 3.15 -10.00
CA LYS A 407 33.23 3.76 -10.74
C LYS A 407 33.47 5.21 -10.29
N VAL A 408 32.94 5.61 -9.14
CA VAL A 408 32.99 7.00 -8.68
C VAL A 408 34.42 7.40 -8.36
N CYS A 409 34.92 8.41 -9.07
CA CYS A 409 36.27 8.91 -8.89
C CYS A 409 36.43 10.37 -9.27
N MET A 410 37.50 10.97 -8.74
CA MET A 410 37.93 12.34 -9.03
C MET A 410 39.27 12.31 -9.77
N VAL A 411 39.41 13.15 -10.79
CA VAL A 411 40.61 13.22 -11.63
C VAL A 411 41.25 14.60 -11.51
N THR A 412 42.51 14.62 -11.09
CA THR A 412 43.32 15.82 -10.91
C THR A 412 44.67 15.70 -11.60
N GLU A 413 45.40 16.81 -11.73
CA GLU A 413 46.81 16.76 -12.14
C GLU A 413 47.64 15.89 -11.18
N PHE A 414 48.65 15.23 -11.73
CA PHE A 414 49.54 14.35 -10.98
C PHE A 414 50.75 15.11 -10.44
N ALA A 415 50.91 15.09 -9.11
CA ALA A 415 52.09 15.63 -8.45
C ALA A 415 53.21 14.57 -8.39
N GLN A 416 54.24 14.73 -9.22
CA GLN A 416 55.27 13.70 -9.40
C GLN A 416 56.15 13.45 -8.16
N TYR A 417 56.19 14.40 -7.22
CA TYR A 417 56.97 14.29 -5.99
C TYR A 417 56.13 13.96 -4.75
N GLY A 418 54.82 13.69 -4.93
CA GLY A 418 53.92 13.35 -3.83
C GLY A 418 53.58 14.54 -2.93
N SER A 419 53.17 14.24 -1.70
CA SER A 419 52.85 15.26 -0.69
C SER A 419 54.11 15.75 0.04
N LEU A 420 54.04 16.92 0.68
CA LEU A 420 55.11 17.36 1.58
C LEU A 420 55.33 16.39 2.73
N GLN A 421 54.28 15.73 3.23
CA GLN A 421 54.44 14.71 4.28
C GLN A 421 55.26 13.52 3.78
N ASP A 422 55.04 13.08 2.54
CA ASP A 422 55.81 11.99 1.94
C ASP A 422 57.29 12.38 1.82
N LEU A 423 57.57 13.62 1.45
CA LEU A 423 58.94 14.14 1.37
C LEU A 423 59.60 14.21 2.75
N ILE A 424 58.91 14.71 3.78
CA ILE A 424 59.43 14.76 5.16
C ILE A 424 59.77 13.35 5.69
N LYS A 425 58.99 12.34 5.32
CA LYS A 425 59.22 10.93 5.74
C LYS A 425 60.40 10.26 5.03
N HIS A 426 60.61 10.57 3.74
CA HIS A 426 61.55 9.81 2.91
C HIS A 426 62.82 10.57 2.54
N LYS A 427 62.83 11.91 2.66
CA LYS A 427 64.00 12.75 2.41
C LYS A 427 64.56 13.31 3.69
N THR A 428 65.88 13.37 3.76
CA THR A 428 66.62 14.01 4.85
C THR A 428 66.55 15.53 4.76
N ASN A 429 66.91 16.20 5.86
CA ASN A 429 66.94 17.67 5.96
C ASN A 429 67.87 18.30 4.90
N ASP A 430 68.90 17.60 4.44
CA ASP A 430 69.88 18.13 3.49
C ASP A 430 69.43 18.01 2.02
N GLU A 431 68.44 17.15 1.73
CA GLU A 431 67.95 16.90 0.37
C GLU A 431 66.92 17.92 -0.12
N VAL A 432 66.32 18.69 0.79
CA VAL A 432 65.39 19.78 0.45
C VAL A 432 65.79 21.00 1.24
N ASP A 433 66.42 21.96 0.57
CA ASP A 433 66.97 23.14 1.24
C ASP A 433 65.88 24.06 1.83
N MET A 434 66.28 24.92 2.77
CA MET A 434 65.36 25.83 3.43
C MET A 434 64.69 26.81 2.44
N LYS A 435 65.39 27.20 1.38
CA LYS A 435 64.83 28.10 0.36
C LYS A 435 63.65 27.45 -0.36
N MET A 436 63.78 26.19 -0.75
CA MET A 436 62.70 25.43 -1.36
C MET A 436 61.52 25.26 -0.40
N ARG A 437 61.79 24.97 0.88
CA ARG A 437 60.73 24.86 1.91
C ARG A 437 59.94 26.15 2.05
N VAL A 438 60.64 27.28 2.17
CA VAL A 438 60.03 28.61 2.24
C VAL A 438 59.22 28.89 0.97
N LYS A 439 59.75 28.55 -0.22
CA LYS A 439 59.03 28.68 -1.49
C LYS A 439 57.74 27.85 -1.52
N MET A 440 57.78 26.58 -1.11
CA MET A 440 56.61 25.71 -1.04
C MET A 440 55.56 26.23 -0.04
N MET A 441 55.97 26.75 1.10
CA MET A 441 55.06 27.39 2.07
C MET A 441 54.46 28.68 1.51
N ARG A 442 55.25 29.48 0.79
CA ARG A 442 54.75 30.66 0.11
C ARG A 442 53.70 30.29 -0.95
N ASP A 443 53.93 29.27 -1.76
CA ASP A 443 52.97 28.80 -2.75
C ASP A 443 51.68 28.29 -2.08
N ALA A 444 51.79 27.48 -1.04
CA ALA A 444 50.64 27.02 -0.25
C ALA A 444 49.85 28.20 0.35
N SER A 445 50.53 29.22 0.90
CA SER A 445 49.88 30.40 1.47
C SER A 445 49.09 31.21 0.43
N LYS A 446 49.57 31.29 -0.81
CA LYS A 446 48.80 31.90 -1.92
C LYS A 446 47.58 31.08 -2.31
N GLY A 447 47.66 29.74 -2.22
CA GLY A 447 46.50 28.87 -2.34
C GLY A 447 45.46 29.13 -1.24
N ILE A 448 45.91 29.30 0.01
CA ILE A 448 45.03 29.64 1.15
C ILE A 448 44.37 31.00 0.94
N LEU A 449 45.14 32.01 0.51
CA LEU A 449 44.61 33.34 0.19
C LEU A 449 43.50 33.26 -0.85
N TYR A 450 43.73 32.55 -1.96
CA TYR A 450 42.72 32.37 -3.01
C TYR A 450 41.41 31.78 -2.45
N LEU A 451 41.49 30.74 -1.60
CA LEU A 451 40.31 30.15 -0.97
C LEU A 451 39.60 31.17 -0.07
N HIS A 452 40.35 31.89 0.73
CA HIS A 452 39.82 32.87 1.68
C HIS A 452 39.13 34.04 0.96
N GLU A 453 39.70 34.55 -0.13
CA GLU A 453 39.07 35.59 -0.97
C GLU A 453 37.75 35.11 -1.58
N ASN A 454 37.67 33.84 -1.96
CA ASN A 454 36.44 33.21 -2.44
C ASN A 454 35.47 32.76 -1.32
N GLY A 455 35.74 33.14 -0.07
CA GLY A 455 34.88 32.85 1.08
C GLY A 455 34.83 31.37 1.47
N ILE A 456 35.91 30.64 1.21
CA ILE A 456 36.01 29.19 1.46
C ILE A 456 37.09 28.91 2.50
N LEU A 457 36.78 28.01 3.42
CA LEU A 457 37.72 27.46 4.41
C LEU A 457 38.16 26.07 3.97
N HIS A 458 39.46 25.80 4.07
CA HIS A 458 39.99 24.47 3.75
C HIS A 458 39.75 23.47 4.88
N ARG A 459 39.98 23.88 6.14
CA ARG A 459 39.75 23.11 7.38
C ARG A 459 40.61 21.86 7.62
N ASP A 460 41.57 21.56 6.73
CA ASP A 460 42.51 20.44 6.90
C ASP A 460 43.87 20.79 6.26
N ILE A 461 44.38 22.00 6.52
CA ILE A 461 45.72 22.41 6.08
C ILE A 461 46.76 21.63 6.88
N LYS A 462 47.56 20.82 6.17
CA LYS A 462 48.64 20.00 6.71
C LYS A 462 49.57 19.57 5.57
N PRO A 463 50.79 19.05 5.84
CA PRO A 463 51.71 18.64 4.78
C PRO A 463 51.19 17.53 3.85
N ASP A 464 50.30 16.64 4.31
CA ASP A 464 49.68 15.62 3.42
C ASP A 464 48.84 16.26 2.30
N ASN A 465 48.29 17.45 2.54
CA ASN A 465 47.37 18.14 1.62
C ASN A 465 48.08 19.26 0.82
N ILE A 466 49.42 19.27 0.82
CA ILE A 466 50.25 20.13 -0.02
C ILE A 466 51.08 19.23 -0.93
N LEU A 467 50.78 19.26 -2.22
CA LEU A 467 51.45 18.42 -3.22
C LEU A 467 52.56 19.16 -3.93
N VAL A 468 53.67 18.46 -4.19
CA VAL A 468 54.88 19.03 -4.80
C VAL A 468 54.98 18.66 -6.28
N PHE A 469 55.13 19.69 -7.11
CA PHE A 469 55.19 19.60 -8.57
C PHE A 469 56.60 19.85 -9.11
N SER A 470 57.39 20.68 -8.43
CA SER A 470 58.75 21.01 -8.88
C SER A 470 59.72 21.23 -7.72
N PHE A 471 61.00 20.94 -7.98
CA PHE A 471 62.14 21.32 -7.15
C PHE A 471 63.02 22.39 -7.81
N ASP A 472 62.61 22.99 -8.93
CA ASP A 472 63.30 24.15 -9.49
C ASP A 472 62.81 25.43 -8.81
N LEU A 473 63.71 26.18 -8.18
CA LEU A 473 63.37 27.46 -7.53
C LEU A 473 62.90 28.53 -8.53
N ASN A 474 63.26 28.38 -9.80
CA ASN A 474 62.87 29.30 -10.88
C ASN A 474 61.45 29.04 -11.38
N ASP A 475 60.88 27.86 -11.12
CA ASP A 475 59.50 27.59 -11.46
C ASP A 475 58.56 28.51 -10.68
N LYS A 476 57.47 28.91 -11.35
CA LYS A 476 56.50 29.83 -10.77
C LYS A 476 55.77 29.23 -9.56
N VAL A 477 55.48 27.93 -9.62
CA VAL A 477 54.75 27.18 -8.60
C VAL A 477 55.42 25.83 -8.38
N ASN A 478 55.78 25.55 -7.14
CA ASN A 478 56.43 24.30 -6.73
C ASN A 478 55.50 23.42 -5.91
N ALA A 479 54.55 24.01 -5.20
CA ALA A 479 53.58 23.29 -4.39
C ALA A 479 52.15 23.82 -4.62
N LYS A 480 51.16 22.93 -4.51
CA LYS A 480 49.75 23.27 -4.64
C LYS A 480 48.91 22.60 -3.55
N LEU A 481 47.82 23.23 -3.15
CA LEU A 481 46.85 22.66 -2.21
C LEU A 481 45.98 21.61 -2.87
N THR A 482 45.61 20.58 -2.11
CA THR A 482 44.70 19.50 -2.51
C THR A 482 43.76 19.09 -1.37
N ASP A 483 42.88 18.12 -1.63
CA ASP A 483 41.95 17.48 -0.70
C ASP A 483 40.93 18.44 -0.03
N PHE A 484 39.90 18.77 -0.80
CA PHE A 484 38.84 19.72 -0.42
C PHE A 484 37.58 19.04 0.14
N GLY A 485 37.63 17.74 0.47
CA GLY A 485 36.48 17.01 1.05
C GLY A 485 36.02 17.59 2.38
N SER A 486 36.94 18.24 3.11
CA SER A 486 36.63 19.01 4.31
C SER A 486 36.35 20.49 4.03
N ALA A 487 36.41 21.01 2.81
CA ALA A 487 36.21 22.44 2.57
C ALA A 487 34.74 22.87 2.69
N ARG A 488 34.49 24.11 3.13
CA ARG A 488 33.13 24.69 3.28
C ARG A 488 33.12 26.19 3.05
N ASN A 489 31.98 26.70 2.59
CA ASN A 489 31.74 28.15 2.50
C ASN A 489 31.54 28.75 3.90
N VAL A 490 32.17 29.90 4.16
CA VAL A 490 32.13 30.63 5.43
C VAL A 490 30.69 31.01 5.81
N ASN A 491 29.84 31.38 4.84
CA ASN A 491 28.47 31.85 5.08
C ASN A 491 27.51 30.72 5.48
N LEU A 492 27.76 29.49 5.02
CA LEU A 492 26.96 28.30 5.37
C LEU A 492 27.26 27.82 6.80
N LEU A 493 28.48 28.00 7.29
CA LEU A 493 28.86 27.68 8.67
C LEU A 493 28.23 28.61 9.70
N MET A 494 27.85 29.83 9.30
CA MET A 494 27.17 30.77 10.20
C MET A 494 25.69 30.42 10.43
N THR A 495 25.07 29.67 9.51
CA THR A 495 23.62 29.38 9.51
C THR A 495 23.27 27.95 9.91
N ASN A 496 24.09 26.94 9.57
CA ASN A 496 23.84 25.53 9.92
C ASN A 496 25.12 24.86 10.49
N MET A 497 25.30 24.94 11.81
CA MET A 497 26.43 24.31 12.50
C MET A 497 26.15 22.84 12.86
N THR A 498 26.24 21.93 11.88
CA THR A 498 26.48 20.53 12.20
C THR A 498 27.99 20.33 12.41
N PHE A 499 28.41 20.20 13.67
CA PHE A 499 29.73 19.71 14.02
C PHE A 499 29.82 18.25 13.57
N THR A 500 30.28 17.99 12.34
CA THR A 500 30.53 16.63 11.89
C THR A 500 31.68 16.05 12.72
N LYS A 501 31.41 14.94 13.43
CA LYS A 501 32.43 14.19 14.19
C LYS A 501 33.61 13.88 13.24
N GLY A 502 34.82 14.28 13.62
CA GLY A 502 36.05 13.86 12.92
C GLY A 502 36.57 14.78 11.80
N ILE A 503 36.14 16.05 11.70
CA ILE A 503 36.74 17.00 10.71
C ILE A 503 38.14 17.41 11.14
N GLY A 504 39.12 17.26 10.25
CA GLY A 504 40.49 17.73 10.39
C GLY A 504 41.40 16.76 11.15
N THR A 505 42.72 16.96 11.05
CA THR A 505 43.71 16.16 11.79
C THR A 505 44.01 16.84 13.14
N PRO A 506 43.73 16.21 14.31
CA PRO A 506 43.76 16.88 15.62
C PRO A 506 45.04 17.63 15.95
N VAL A 507 46.16 17.19 15.37
CA VAL A 507 47.49 17.78 15.50
C VAL A 507 47.57 19.23 14.99
N TYR A 508 46.83 19.56 13.94
CA TYR A 508 46.89 20.87 13.27
C TYR A 508 45.71 21.78 13.65
N MET A 509 44.76 21.30 14.46
CA MET A 509 43.55 22.03 14.78
C MET A 509 43.80 23.24 15.68
N ALA A 510 43.13 24.35 15.35
CA ALA A 510 43.12 25.54 16.20
C ALA A 510 42.41 25.30 17.54
N PRO A 511 42.79 26.03 18.62
CA PRO A 511 42.17 25.88 19.94
C PRO A 511 40.64 26.00 19.93
N GLU A 512 40.09 26.94 19.17
CA GLU A 512 38.64 27.15 19.05
C GLU A 512 37.95 25.98 18.33
N VAL A 513 38.64 25.32 17.39
CA VAL A 513 38.11 24.14 16.69
C VAL A 513 38.07 22.95 17.65
N LEU A 514 39.14 22.74 18.43
CA LEU A 514 39.22 21.71 19.46
C LEU A 514 38.16 21.89 20.55
N LYS A 515 37.88 23.14 20.95
CA LYS A 515 36.84 23.52 21.91
C LYS A 515 35.42 23.50 21.33
N LYS A 516 35.27 23.23 20.02
CA LYS A 516 33.99 23.25 19.30
C LYS A 516 33.29 24.61 19.37
N GLU A 517 34.09 25.68 19.31
CA GLU A 517 33.62 27.05 19.21
C GLU A 517 33.45 27.47 17.74
N LYS A 518 32.89 28.67 17.51
CA LYS A 518 32.79 29.24 16.16
C LYS A 518 34.17 29.64 15.64
N TYR A 519 34.55 29.05 14.50
CA TYR A 519 35.81 29.29 13.82
C TYR A 519 35.60 29.95 12.45
N THR A 520 36.64 30.62 11.96
CA THR A 520 36.66 31.36 10.68
C THR A 520 37.98 31.07 9.94
N LYS A 521 38.35 31.94 8.98
CA LYS A 521 39.62 31.91 8.23
C LYS A 521 40.85 31.76 9.13
N SER A 522 40.80 32.33 10.34
CA SER A 522 41.88 32.26 11.33
C SER A 522 42.23 30.83 11.78
N ALA A 523 41.33 29.86 11.62
CA ALA A 523 41.62 28.45 11.92
C ALA A 523 42.54 27.80 10.87
N ASP A 524 42.38 28.14 9.59
CA ASP A 524 43.31 27.72 8.53
C ASP A 524 44.69 28.35 8.77
N ILE A 525 44.74 29.61 9.22
CA ILE A 525 46.02 30.29 9.58
C ILE A 525 46.74 29.55 10.69
N PHE A 526 46.03 29.13 11.74
CA PHE A 526 46.63 28.35 12.82
C PHE A 526 47.21 27.03 12.29
N SER A 527 46.41 26.30 11.49
CA SER A 527 46.82 25.03 10.89
C SER A 527 48.04 25.20 9.99
N PHE A 528 48.11 26.31 9.26
CA PHE A 528 49.26 26.70 8.44
C PHE A 528 50.50 27.01 9.29
N GLY A 529 50.36 27.64 10.45
CA GLY A 529 51.47 27.84 11.40
C GLY A 529 52.08 26.52 11.88
N VAL A 530 51.24 25.56 12.24
CA VAL A 530 51.68 24.20 12.61
C VAL A 530 52.37 23.50 11.43
N THR A 531 51.83 23.66 10.22
CA THR A 531 52.40 23.12 8.97
C THR A 531 53.78 23.72 8.68
N MET A 532 53.93 25.04 8.80
CA MET A 532 55.23 25.71 8.63
C MET A 532 56.26 25.22 9.64
N TYR A 533 55.88 25.00 10.90
CA TYR A 533 56.78 24.45 11.92
C TYR A 533 57.27 23.05 11.53
N GLU A 534 56.38 22.19 11.02
CA GLU A 534 56.76 20.85 10.54
C GLU A 534 57.72 20.91 9.35
N VAL A 535 57.39 21.75 8.37
CA VAL A 535 58.13 21.85 7.12
C VAL A 535 59.50 22.49 7.37
N PHE A 536 59.59 23.60 8.09
CA PHE A 536 60.89 24.22 8.37
C PHE A 536 61.76 23.34 9.28
N GLY A 537 61.15 22.70 10.28
CA GLY A 537 61.82 21.73 11.14
C GLY A 537 62.18 20.41 10.45
N TRP A 538 61.55 20.11 9.30
CA TRP A 538 61.67 18.88 8.50
C TRP A 538 61.60 17.60 9.32
N THR A 539 60.63 17.56 10.24
CA THR A 539 60.42 16.44 11.15
C THR A 539 59.02 16.54 11.73
N ASN A 540 58.47 15.43 12.22
CA ASN A 540 57.15 15.38 12.84
C ASN A 540 57.03 16.46 13.94
N VAL A 541 55.90 17.20 13.94
CA VAL A 541 55.68 18.35 14.83
C VAL A 541 55.80 17.95 16.29
N TYR A 542 55.02 16.94 16.70
CA TYR A 542 54.95 16.46 18.08
C TYR A 542 55.60 15.07 18.18
N PRO A 543 56.77 14.94 18.82
CA PRO A 543 57.43 13.66 18.97
C PRO A 543 56.62 12.72 19.86
N LEU A 544 56.53 11.44 19.48
CA LEU A 544 55.72 10.42 20.17
C LEU A 544 56.15 10.20 21.62
N ASP A 545 57.42 10.44 21.94
CA ASP A 545 57.96 10.26 23.29
C ASP A 545 57.39 11.30 24.28
N ALA A 546 57.12 12.52 23.81
CA ALA A 546 56.52 13.58 24.61
C ALA A 546 54.98 13.63 24.47
N PHE A 547 54.47 13.27 23.30
CA PHE A 547 53.05 13.34 22.95
C PHE A 547 52.55 11.98 22.47
N LYS A 548 52.51 11.01 23.39
CA LYS A 548 52.09 9.63 23.10
C LYS A 548 50.69 9.51 22.48
N PHE A 549 49.82 10.49 22.73
CA PHE A 549 48.42 10.44 22.31
C PHE A 549 47.92 11.79 21.76
N PRO A 550 47.06 11.80 20.73
CA PRO A 550 46.54 13.04 20.13
C PRO A 550 45.82 13.98 21.10
N TRP A 551 45.12 13.46 22.11
CA TRP A 551 44.45 14.31 23.11
C TRP A 551 45.43 15.09 23.99
N LYS A 552 46.66 14.61 24.18
CA LYS A 552 47.70 15.36 24.90
C LYS A 552 48.15 16.59 24.12
N ILE A 553 48.18 16.49 22.79
CA ILE A 553 48.43 17.63 21.90
C ILE A 553 47.30 18.64 22.03
N ALA A 554 46.05 18.17 22.01
CA ALA A 554 44.89 19.03 22.20
C ALA A 554 44.91 19.75 23.56
N GLU A 555 45.18 19.04 24.67
CA GLU A 555 45.34 19.63 26.01
C GLU A 555 46.45 20.71 26.03
N PHE A 556 47.61 20.40 25.45
CA PHE A 556 48.74 21.31 25.36
C PHE A 556 48.38 22.60 24.61
N VAL A 557 47.79 22.47 23.42
CA VAL A 557 47.38 23.61 22.59
C VAL A 557 46.26 24.43 23.25
N MET A 558 45.25 23.77 23.83
CA MET A 558 44.14 24.43 24.53
C MET A 558 44.59 25.20 25.77
N SER A 559 45.67 24.76 26.43
CA SER A 559 46.28 25.45 27.58
C SER A 559 47.07 26.71 27.22
N GLY A 560 47.15 27.07 25.94
CA GLY A 560 47.91 28.23 25.47
C GLY A 560 49.39 27.96 25.20
N LYS A 561 49.87 26.73 25.41
CA LYS A 561 51.27 26.37 25.17
C LYS A 561 51.54 26.12 23.69
N ARG A 562 52.76 26.41 23.25
CA ARG A 562 53.29 26.17 21.89
C ARG A 562 54.66 25.52 21.96
N LEU A 563 55.09 24.91 20.87
CA LEU A 563 56.40 24.28 20.78
C LEU A 563 57.49 25.35 20.71
N GLU A 564 58.63 25.09 21.34
CA GLU A 564 59.80 25.96 21.27
C GLU A 564 60.48 25.89 19.89
N ARG A 565 61.30 26.91 19.57
CA ARG A 565 62.06 26.98 18.32
C ARG A 565 63.08 25.84 18.27
N LYS A 566 63.11 25.08 17.17
CA LYS A 566 64.18 24.12 16.88
C LYS A 566 65.40 24.84 16.31
N GLU A 567 66.61 24.32 16.56
CA GLU A 567 67.86 24.93 16.09
C GLU A 567 67.93 25.12 14.57
N ASN A 568 67.30 24.23 13.81
CA ASN A 568 67.27 24.30 12.35
C ASN A 568 66.22 25.29 11.78
N ILE A 569 65.42 25.92 12.64
CA ILE A 569 64.43 26.93 12.23
C ILE A 569 65.02 28.32 12.54
N GLN A 570 65.19 29.14 11.50
CA GLN A 570 65.66 30.52 11.64
C GLN A 570 64.68 31.37 12.47
N GLU A 571 65.19 32.30 13.28
CA GLU A 571 64.37 33.14 14.17
C GLU A 571 63.21 33.81 13.43
N LYS A 572 63.50 34.46 12.30
CA LYS A 572 62.49 35.14 11.48
C LYS A 572 61.36 34.19 11.01
N LEU A 573 61.70 32.95 10.64
CA LEU A 573 60.69 31.96 10.24
C LEU A 573 59.86 31.48 11.42
N TYR A 574 60.47 31.42 12.61
CA TYR A 574 59.76 31.09 13.83
C TYR A 574 58.83 32.22 14.31
N GLU A 575 59.23 33.47 14.17
CA GLU A 575 58.35 34.64 14.39
C GLU A 575 57.09 34.56 13.50
N ASN A 576 57.25 34.19 12.22
CA ASN A 576 56.12 33.97 11.30
C ASN A 576 55.18 32.86 11.80
N ILE A 577 55.73 31.75 12.28
CA ILE A 577 54.95 30.67 12.90
C ILE A 577 54.21 31.19 14.15
N GLN A 578 54.87 31.99 14.99
CA GLN A 578 54.27 32.60 16.18
C GLN A 578 53.07 33.50 15.87
N MET A 579 53.16 34.29 14.80
CA MET A 579 52.06 35.10 14.32
C MET A 579 50.87 34.26 13.81
N CYS A 580 51.10 33.04 13.32
CA CYS A 580 50.03 32.17 12.83
C CYS A 580 49.29 31.41 13.94
N TRP A 581 50.00 30.88 14.94
CA TRP A 581 49.42 30.00 15.96
C TRP A 581 49.09 30.69 17.29
N ALA A 582 48.88 32.02 17.27
CA ALA A 582 48.46 32.78 18.46
C ALA A 582 47.18 32.18 19.08
N GLN A 583 47.09 32.25 20.42
CA GLN A 583 45.97 31.66 21.16
C GLN A 583 44.64 32.31 20.77
N GLU A 584 44.58 33.64 20.84
CA GLU A 584 43.43 34.42 20.42
C GLU A 584 43.38 34.52 18.90
N LYS A 585 42.23 34.14 18.32
CA LYS A 585 42.03 34.14 16.87
C LYS A 585 42.23 35.50 16.20
N ALA A 586 41.95 36.59 16.93
CA ALA A 586 42.09 37.96 16.44
C ALA A 586 43.55 38.43 16.37
N ASN A 587 44.46 37.77 17.11
CA ASN A 587 45.88 38.11 17.13
C ASN A 587 46.66 37.35 16.06
N ARG A 588 46.00 36.47 15.29
CA ARG A 588 46.66 35.74 14.20
C ARG A 588 46.82 36.66 13.00
N ALA A 589 47.99 36.61 12.37
CA ALA A 589 48.24 37.37 11.16
C ALA A 589 47.28 36.99 10.02
N SER A 590 47.02 37.94 9.11
CA SER A 590 46.37 37.61 7.84
C SER A 590 47.30 36.77 6.97
N ILE A 591 46.71 35.97 6.07
CA ILE A 591 47.51 35.17 5.14
C ILE A 591 48.36 36.05 4.21
N ASP A 592 47.86 37.23 3.82
CA ASP A 592 48.60 38.23 3.03
C ASP A 592 49.89 38.68 3.71
N ASN A 593 49.83 38.95 5.03
CA ASN A 593 51.01 39.33 5.79
C ASN A 593 52.05 38.20 5.77
N ILE A 594 51.61 36.96 5.91
CA ILE A 594 52.50 35.78 5.87
C ILE A 594 53.12 35.58 4.48
N ILE A 595 52.37 35.80 3.39
CA ILE A 595 52.90 35.74 2.01
C ILE A 595 54.05 36.74 1.82
N ASN A 596 53.91 37.95 2.38
CA ASN A 596 54.92 38.99 2.30
C ASN A 596 56.17 38.66 3.13
N GLU A 597 55.99 38.10 4.33
CA GLU A 597 57.12 37.70 5.20
C GLU A 597 57.88 36.48 4.67
N LEU A 598 57.24 35.61 3.88
CA LEU A 598 57.86 34.48 3.20
C LEU A 598 58.49 34.85 1.84
N ALA A 599 58.63 36.14 1.52
CA ALA A 599 59.36 36.57 0.34
C ALA A 599 60.85 36.20 0.45
N LEU A 600 61.34 35.48 -0.56
CA LEU A 600 62.75 35.06 -0.70
C LEU A 600 63.63 36.17 -1.25
#